data_AF-A0A943I8H9-F1
#
_entry.id   AF-A0A943I8H9-F1
#
_cell.length_a   1.000
_cell.length_b   1.000
_cell.length_c   1.000
_cell.angle_alpha   90.00
_cell.angle_beta   90.00
_cell.angle_gamma   90.00
#
_symmetry.space_group_name_H-M   'P 1'
#
loop_
_entity.id
_entity.type
_entity.pdbx_description
1 polymer ?
#
loop_
_entity_poly.entity_id
_entity_poly.type
_entity_poly.pdbx_seq_one_letter_code
_entity_poly.pdbx_strand_id
1 'polypeptide(L)'
;MRKKYLIIAGIIIVALIFVKFTLNFWISIMPQCLFFKVTGLYCPGCGGTRSVIALLNGNIWTAFKYNPGVVSLAIITGLVLFEKIFNKKILPRRLSFWVVFIIMLFFYYIIRNLL
;
A
#
# COMPACT_ATOMS: atom_id res chain seq x y z
N MET A 1 14.37 3.87 -28.41
CA MET A 1 14.11 3.30 -27.05
C MET A 1 13.44 4.28 -26.08
N ARG A 2 13.79 5.58 -26.05
CA ARG A 2 13.22 6.60 -25.13
C ARG A 2 11.71 6.87 -25.27
N LYS A 3 11.14 6.80 -26.48
CA LYS A 3 9.69 7.04 -26.73
C LYS A 3 8.76 5.99 -26.11
N LYS A 4 9.16 4.71 -26.06
CA LYS A 4 8.35 3.64 -25.43
C LYS A 4 8.16 3.89 -23.93
N TYR A 5 9.21 4.34 -23.23
CA TYR A 5 9.15 4.65 -21.80
C TYR A 5 8.29 5.88 -21.49
N LEU A 6 8.27 6.89 -22.36
CA LEU A 6 7.40 8.06 -22.22
C LEU A 6 5.91 7.70 -22.37
N ILE A 7 5.59 6.83 -23.34
CA ILE A 7 4.22 6.33 -23.54
C ILE A 7 3.79 5.47 -22.33
N ILE A 8 4.66 4.58 -21.86
CA ILE A 8 4.40 3.75 -20.67
C ILE A 8 4.20 4.63 -19.43
N ALA A 9 5.04 5.63 -19.22
CA ALA A 9 4.91 6.56 -18.10
C ALA A 9 3.58 7.36 -18.17
N GLY A 10 3.21 7.83 -19.36
CA GLY A 10 1.92 8.51 -19.57
C GLY A 10 0.72 7.62 -19.24
N ILE A 11 0.73 6.36 -19.70
CA ILE A 11 -0.32 5.37 -19.40
C ILE A 11 -0.40 5.09 -17.90
N ILE A 12 0.74 4.95 -17.21
CA ILE A 12 0.78 4.74 -15.76
C ILE A 12 0.19 5.94 -15.02
N ILE A 13 0.53 7.17 -15.42
CA ILE A 13 -0.01 8.38 -14.79
C ILE A 13 -1.53 8.46 -14.96
N VAL A 14 -2.03 8.22 -16.18
CA VAL A 14 -3.48 8.22 -16.45
C VAL A 14 -4.18 7.10 -15.65
N ALA A 15 -3.58 5.91 -15.58
CA ALA A 15 -4.10 4.81 -14.77
C ALA A 15 -4.13 5.16 -13.28
N LEU A 16 -3.09 5.79 -12.74
CA LEU A 16 -3.05 6.24 -11.34
C LEU A 16 -4.12 7.31 -11.05
N ILE A 17 -4.34 8.25 -11.96
CA ILE A 17 -5.40 9.27 -11.84
C ILE A 17 -6.78 8.60 -11.87
N PHE A 18 -7.01 7.69 -12.80
CA PHE A 18 -8.26 6.96 -12.93
C PHE A 18 -8.55 6.09 -11.70
N VAL A 19 -7.53 5.39 -11.19
CA VAL A 19 -7.60 4.60 -9.95
C VAL A 19 -7.89 5.51 -8.76
N LYS A 20 -7.27 6.69 -8.65
CA LYS A 20 -7.56 7.65 -7.59
C LYS A 20 -9.00 8.15 -7.64
N PHE A 21 -9.49 8.48 -8.84
CA PHE A 21 -10.86 8.96 -9.04
C PHE A 21 -11.90 7.89 -8.69
N THR A 22 -11.72 6.68 -9.23
CA THR A 22 -12.61 5.55 -8.94
C THR A 22 -12.58 5.18 -7.47
N LEU A 23 -11.39 5.10 -6.83
CA LEU A 23 -11.29 4.86 -5.40
C LEU A 23 -12.09 5.90 -4.60
N ASN A 24 -11.86 7.20 -4.83
CA ASN A 24 -12.58 8.28 -4.15
C ASN A 24 -14.11 8.15 -4.29
N PHE A 25 -14.59 7.80 -5.47
CA PHE A 25 -16.01 7.57 -5.73
C PHE A 25 -16.54 6.37 -4.93
N TRP A 26 -15.86 5.23 -4.95
CA TRP A 26 -16.25 4.02 -4.21
C TRP A 26 -16.21 4.24 -2.69
N ILE A 27 -15.29 5.05 -2.17
CA ILE A 27 -15.20 5.36 -0.72
C ILE A 27 -16.36 6.23 -0.26
N SER A 28 -16.79 7.19 -1.09
CA SER A 28 -17.94 8.04 -0.79
C SER A 28 -19.24 7.24 -0.64
N ILE A 29 -19.30 6.06 -1.26
CA ILE A 29 -20.47 5.20 -1.30
C ILE A 29 -20.31 3.98 -0.36
N MET A 30 -19.08 3.65 0.04
CA MET A 30 -18.79 2.54 0.94
C MET A 30 -19.38 2.81 2.33
N PRO A 31 -20.32 1.95 2.81
CA PRO A 31 -20.85 2.08 4.15
C PRO A 31 -19.73 1.91 5.19
N GLN A 32 -19.92 2.49 6.38
CA GLN A 32 -19.01 2.27 7.50
C GLN A 32 -18.79 0.76 7.70
N CYS A 33 -17.52 0.34 7.77
CA CYS A 33 -17.11 -1.05 7.80
C CYS A 33 -17.96 -1.85 8.81
N LEU A 34 -18.86 -2.70 8.32
CA LEU A 34 -19.78 -3.50 9.16
C LEU A 34 -19.01 -4.33 10.19
N PHE A 35 -17.81 -4.79 9.81
CA PHE A 35 -16.89 -5.49 10.71
C PHE A 35 -16.48 -4.62 11.90
N PHE A 36 -16.09 -3.35 11.69
CA PHE A 36 -15.77 -2.42 12.77
C PHE A 36 -17.01 -2.10 13.62
N LYS A 37 -18.19 -2.00 13.00
CA LYS A 37 -19.44 -1.75 13.71
C LYS A 37 -19.85 -2.91 14.63
N VAL A 38 -19.55 -4.15 14.24
CA VAL A 38 -19.92 -5.37 15.00
C VAL A 38 -18.83 -5.77 16.00
N THR A 39 -17.55 -5.61 15.66
CA THR A 39 -16.44 -6.12 16.47
C THR A 39 -15.65 -5.04 17.19
N GLY A 40 -15.76 -3.77 16.79
CA GLY A 40 -14.86 -2.69 17.22
C GLY A 40 -13.46 -2.76 16.60
N LEU A 41 -13.18 -3.79 15.79
CA LEU A 41 -11.87 -4.08 15.24
C LEU A 41 -11.74 -3.56 13.80
N TYR A 42 -10.59 -2.98 13.45
CA TYR A 42 -10.34 -2.52 12.08
C TYR A 42 -9.99 -3.71 11.18
N CYS A 43 -10.90 -4.06 10.27
CA CYS A 43 -10.65 -5.10 9.25
C CYS A 43 -9.44 -4.73 8.36
N PRO A 44 -8.56 -5.70 8.01
CA PRO A 44 -7.41 -5.47 7.13
C PRO A 44 -7.81 -4.94 5.74
N GLY A 45 -9.02 -5.28 5.26
CA GLY A 45 -9.58 -4.77 4.00
C GLY A 45 -9.96 -3.27 4.09
N CYS A 46 -10.75 -2.89 5.10
CA CYS A 46 -11.17 -1.49 5.29
C CYS A 46 -9.99 -0.56 5.62
N GLY A 47 -9.00 -1.04 6.40
CA GLY A 47 -7.76 -0.32 6.69
C GLY A 47 -6.81 -0.23 5.49
N GLY A 48 -6.79 -1.25 4.63
CA GLY A 48 -6.00 -1.27 3.40
C GLY A 48 -6.41 -0.16 2.43
N THR A 49 -7.71 -0.03 2.15
CA THR A 49 -8.23 1.01 1.25
C THR A 49 -7.91 2.41 1.78
N ARG A 50 -8.15 2.66 3.09
CA ARG A 50 -7.78 3.92 3.79
C ARG A 50 -6.30 4.24 3.71
N SER A 51 -5.44 3.22 3.83
CA SER A 51 -4.00 3.38 3.67
C SER A 51 -3.59 3.76 2.26
N VAL A 52 -4.17 3.12 1.24
CA VAL A 52 -3.88 3.44 -0.18
C VAL A 52 -4.27 4.89 -0.48
N ILE A 53 -5.44 5.34 -0.03
CA ILE A 53 -5.88 6.74 -0.23
C ILE A 53 -4.95 7.71 0.45
N ALA A 54 -4.56 7.43 1.70
CA ALA A 54 -3.62 8.27 2.43
C ALA A 54 -2.27 8.37 1.70
N LEU A 55 -1.76 7.27 1.13
CA LEU A 55 -0.57 7.29 0.26
C LEU A 55 -0.79 8.13 -1.01
N LEU A 56 -1.93 7.97 -1.69
CA LEU A 56 -2.27 8.74 -2.90
C LEU A 56 -2.48 10.25 -2.64
N ASN A 57 -2.70 10.63 -1.38
CA ASN A 57 -2.76 12.02 -0.93
C ASN A 57 -1.43 12.49 -0.32
N GLY A 58 -0.36 11.69 -0.37
CA GLY A 58 0.96 12.04 0.15
C GLY A 58 1.10 11.92 1.67
N ASN A 59 0.08 11.43 2.37
CA ASN A 59 0.09 11.30 3.83
C ASN A 59 0.57 9.91 4.26
N ILE A 60 1.89 9.73 4.20
CA ILE A 60 2.57 8.45 4.50
C ILE A 60 2.33 8.01 5.95
N TRP A 61 2.37 8.94 6.91
CA TRP A 61 2.20 8.61 8.32
C TRP A 61 0.79 8.09 8.62
N THR A 62 -0.22 8.74 8.05
CA THR A 62 -1.61 8.30 8.18
C THR A 62 -1.84 6.96 7.48
N ALA A 63 -1.20 6.74 6.33
CA ALA A 63 -1.24 5.45 5.67
C ALA A 63 -0.65 4.33 6.53
N PHE A 64 0.52 4.58 7.13
CA PHE A 64 1.18 3.60 7.99
C PHE A 64 0.32 3.23 9.21
N LYS A 65 -0.32 4.23 9.83
CA LYS A 65 -1.29 4.00 10.90
C LYS A 65 -2.48 3.15 10.45
N TYR A 66 -2.96 3.35 9.22
CA TYR A 66 -4.08 2.58 8.69
C TYR A 66 -3.72 1.14 8.38
N ASN A 67 -2.62 0.92 7.65
CA ASN A 67 -2.11 -0.39 7.29
C ASN A 67 -0.62 -0.32 6.91
N PRO A 68 0.31 -0.72 7.80
CA PRO A 68 1.74 -0.68 7.50
C PRO A 68 2.13 -1.67 6.39
N GLY A 69 1.36 -2.75 6.19
CA GLY A 69 1.57 -3.70 5.11
C GLY A 69 1.39 -3.06 3.73
N VAL A 70 0.40 -2.17 3.57
CA VAL A 70 0.19 -1.43 2.32
C VAL A 70 1.34 -0.47 2.04
N VAL A 71 1.80 0.27 3.05
CA VAL A 71 2.97 1.16 2.91
C VAL A 71 4.22 0.38 2.55
N SER A 72 4.43 -0.75 3.23
CA SER A 72 5.56 -1.65 2.97
C SER A 72 5.55 -2.18 1.55
N LEU A 73 4.38 -2.64 1.06
CA LEU A 73 4.23 -3.13 -0.31
C LEU A 73 4.52 -2.04 -1.34
N ALA A 74 4.06 -0.81 -1.11
CA ALA A 74 4.34 0.33 -1.99
C ALA A 74 5.84 0.61 -2.08
N ILE A 75 6.56 0.61 -0.95
CA ILE A 75 8.01 0.79 -0.89
C ILE A 75 8.74 -0.34 -1.61
N ILE A 76 8.40 -1.59 -1.32
CA ILE A 76 9.03 -2.77 -1.94
C ILE A 76 8.84 -2.71 -3.46
N THR A 77 7.62 -2.41 -3.93
CA THR A 77 7.33 -2.31 -5.37
C THR A 77 8.16 -1.20 -6.02
N GLY A 78 8.26 -0.03 -5.38
CA GLY A 78 9.11 1.07 -5.84
C GLY A 78 10.59 0.67 -5.91
N LEU A 79 11.09 -0.06 -4.91
CA LEU A 79 12.46 -0.57 -4.90
C LEU A 79 12.70 -1.62 -5.99
N VAL A 80 11.79 -2.56 -6.23
CA VAL A 80 11.90 -3.54 -7.33
C VAL A 80 11.97 -2.84 -8.69
N LEU A 81 11.14 -1.81 -8.90
CA LEU A 81 11.17 -1.01 -10.12
C LEU A 81 12.51 -0.28 -10.26
N PHE A 82 13.01 0.30 -9.16
CA PHE A 82 14.32 0.95 -9.12
C PHE A 82 15.44 -0.04 -9.44
N GLU A 83 15.43 -1.24 -8.85
CA GLU A 83 16.43 -2.28 -9.15
C GLU A 83 16.46 -2.61 -10.64
N LYS A 84 15.28 -2.73 -11.27
CA LYS A 84 15.16 -3.03 -12.71
C LYS A 84 15.62 -1.86 -13.59
N ILE A 85 15.29 -0.63 -13.22
CA ILE A 85 15.63 0.57 -14.02
C ILE A 85 17.13 0.86 -13.95
N PHE A 86 17.72 0.77 -12.75
CA PHE A 86 19.13 1.12 -12.51
C PHE A 86 20.07 -0.08 -12.51
N ASN A 87 19.53 -1.29 -12.71
CA ASN A 87 20.25 -2.56 -12.64
C ASN A 87 21.08 -2.73 -11.35
N LYS A 88 20.62 -2.13 -10.25
CA LYS A 88 21.25 -2.17 -8.93
C LYS A 88 20.44 -3.05 -8.01
N LYS A 89 21.14 -3.82 -7.18
CA LYS A 89 20.53 -4.75 -6.24
C LYS A 89 20.55 -4.15 -4.84
N ILE A 90 19.38 -3.76 -4.33
CA ILE A 90 19.15 -3.09 -3.05
C ILE A 90 18.33 -4.00 -2.11
N LEU A 91 17.35 -4.73 -2.63
CA LEU A 91 16.45 -5.54 -1.81
C LEU A 91 17.15 -6.80 -1.27
N PRO A 92 16.91 -7.13 0.01
CA PRO A 92 17.44 -8.35 0.61
C PRO A 92 16.80 -9.58 -0.03
N ARG A 93 17.65 -10.56 -0.41
CA ARG A 93 17.21 -11.83 -1.04
C ARG A 93 17.13 -13.00 -0.07
N ARG A 94 17.62 -12.80 1.15
CA ARG A 94 17.56 -13.84 2.18
C ARG A 94 16.13 -13.98 2.68
N LEU A 95 15.62 -15.20 2.66
CA LEU A 95 14.27 -15.51 3.15
C LEU A 95 14.08 -15.10 4.62
N SER A 96 15.13 -15.24 5.44
CA SER A 96 15.09 -14.87 6.86
C SER A 96 14.70 -13.42 7.10
N PHE A 97 15.16 -12.48 6.27
CA PHE A 97 14.77 -11.08 6.36
C PHE A 97 13.26 -10.92 6.17
N TRP A 98 12.70 -11.56 5.15
CA TRP A 98 11.27 -11.48 4.83
C TRP A 98 10.40 -12.16 5.88
N VAL A 99 10.85 -13.29 6.44
CA VAL A 99 10.15 -13.97 7.53
C VAL A 99 10.07 -13.08 8.76
N VAL A 100 11.19 -12.50 9.20
CA VAL A 100 11.22 -11.58 10.35
C VAL A 100 10.34 -10.35 10.10
N PHE A 101 10.40 -9.79 8.88
CA PHE A 101 9.59 -8.64 8.50
C PHE A 101 8.08 -8.94 8.54
N ILE A 102 7.65 -10.08 8.00
CA ILE A 102 6.24 -10.51 8.02
C ILE A 102 5.79 -10.76 9.46
N ILE A 103 6.61 -11.41 10.28
CA ILE A 103 6.33 -11.63 11.71
C ILE A 103 6.13 -10.29 12.41
N MET A 104 7.01 -9.32 12.19
CA MET A 104 6.90 -7.98 12.79
C MET A 104 5.60 -7.26 12.38
N LEU A 105 5.22 -7.34 11.11
CA LEU A 105 3.94 -6.79 10.62
C LEU A 105 2.74 -7.49 11.27
N PHE A 106 2.80 -8.81 11.43
CA PHE A 106 1.75 -9.59 12.08
C PHE A 106 1.60 -9.24 13.56
N PHE A 107 2.72 -9.08 14.29
CA PHE A 107 2.71 -8.61 15.67
C PHE A 107 2.12 -7.21 15.80
N TYR A 108 2.49 -6.27 14.92
CA TYR A 108 1.86 -4.95 14.91
C TYR A 108 0.35 -5.04 14.71
N TYR A 109 -0.09 -5.92 13.80
CA TYR A 109 -1.51 -6.16 13.55
C TYR A 109 -2.24 -6.68 14.78
N ILE A 110 -1.64 -7.62 15.51
CA ILE A 110 -2.17 -8.16 16.76
C ILE A 110 -2.27 -7.05 17.81
N ILE A 111 -1.19 -6.31 18.05
CA ILE A 111 -1.12 -5.23 19.03
C ILE A 111 -2.19 -4.17 18.75
N ARG A 112 -2.28 -3.69 17.51
CA ARG A 112 -3.23 -2.65 17.09
C ARG A 112 -4.70 -3.08 17.13
N ASN A 113 -4.95 -4.38 17.23
CA ASN A 113 -6.29 -4.95 17.27
C ASN A 113 -6.70 -5.41 18.68
N LEU A 114 -5.74 -5.50 19.61
CA LEU A 114 -5.99 -5.88 21.02
C LEU A 114 -5.88 -4.69 21.99
N LEU A 115 -5.16 -3.64 21.62
CA LEU A 115 -5.09 -2.33 22.30
C LEU A 115 -5.94 -1.30 21.55
#